data_AF-A0A1G4KP43-F1
#
_entry.id   AF-A0A1G4KP43-F1
#
_cell.length_a   1.000
_cell.length_b   1.000
_cell.length_c   1.000
_cell.angle_alpha   90.00
_cell.angle_beta   90.00
_cell.angle_gamma   90.00
#
_symmetry.space_group_name_H-M   'P 1'
#
loop_
_entity.id
_entity.type
_entity.pdbx_description
1 polymer ?
#
loop_
_entity_poly.entity_id
_entity_poly.type
_entity_poly.pdbx_seq_one_letter_code
_entity_poly.pdbx_strand_id
1 'polypeptide(L)'
;MIYVLIEMNYIYLINKDVFPEEELEEYYYKVSFIKAENEEDIKLSIMNLEPYEGTYDYYFIIRNEKEVVIKCRSKSFYREKNIGSVENIKEYIKKCENGSIKEEILELVNKPKDYQENNKVRVYNQKEKIMNEYVEYLEEEDKKKIYLKELNQDIQFYLYSKDKNSVGIKSKCKSNDWVMRIEWSDKMIKELYKQKEFNLKICEKFEVNRKRRCI
;
A
#
# COMPACT_ATOMS: atom_id res chain seq x y z
N MET A 1 21.92 -31.24 15.55
CA MET A 1 20.80 -30.91 14.65
C MET A 1 20.14 -29.67 15.22
N ILE A 2 20.43 -28.50 14.64
CA ILE A 2 19.88 -27.22 15.14
C ILE A 2 18.53 -27.04 14.46
N TYR A 3 17.45 -27.14 15.23
CA TYR A 3 16.14 -26.68 14.78
C TYR A 3 16.18 -25.16 14.75
N VAL A 4 16.24 -24.57 13.56
CA VAL A 4 15.94 -23.15 13.40
C VAL A 4 14.43 -23.05 13.56
N LEU A 5 13.98 -22.58 14.73
CA LEU A 5 12.61 -22.11 14.91
C LEU A 5 12.42 -20.95 13.92
N ILE A 6 11.70 -21.21 12.83
CA ILE A 6 11.26 -20.15 11.93
C ILE A 6 10.20 -19.38 12.71
N GLU A 7 10.54 -18.18 13.18
CA GLU A 7 9.60 -17.29 13.85
C GLU A 7 8.47 -16.93 12.87
N MET A 8 7.25 -17.41 13.12
CA MET A 8 6.13 -17.25 12.21
C MET A 8 5.34 -15.98 12.53
N ASN A 9 5.05 -15.18 11.51
CA ASN A 9 4.25 -13.98 11.63
C ASN A 9 2.79 -14.23 11.24
N TYR A 10 1.86 -13.56 11.94
CA TYR A 10 0.43 -13.60 11.63
C TYR A 10 -0.08 -12.20 11.27
N ILE A 11 -0.72 -12.07 10.10
CA ILE A 11 -1.32 -10.81 9.63
C ILE A 11 -2.82 -10.84 9.87
N TYR A 12 -3.36 -9.78 10.45
CA TYR A 12 -4.78 -9.59 10.76
C TYR A 12 -5.34 -8.46 9.88
N LEU A 13 -6.13 -8.80 8.87
CA LEU A 13 -6.79 -7.85 7.97
C LEU A 13 -8.22 -7.56 8.43
N ILE A 14 -8.56 -6.30 8.70
CA ILE A 14 -9.88 -5.94 9.23
C ILE A 14 -10.87 -5.66 8.10
N ASN A 15 -11.94 -6.45 8.02
CA ASN A 15 -13.04 -6.32 7.05
C ASN A 15 -14.21 -5.50 7.64
N LYS A 16 -14.78 -4.49 6.94
CA LYS A 16 -16.01 -3.78 7.39
C LYS A 16 -17.31 -4.47 6.95
N ASP A 17 -17.32 -5.25 5.88
CA ASP A 17 -18.55 -5.89 5.41
C ASP A 17 -18.71 -7.28 6.01
N VAL A 18 -19.65 -7.43 6.96
CA VAL A 18 -20.11 -8.74 7.40
C VAL A 18 -21.64 -8.75 7.54
N PHE A 19 -22.25 -9.76 6.92
CA PHE A 19 -23.67 -10.13 7.01
C PHE A 19 -24.10 -10.45 8.46
N PRO A 20 -25.40 -10.34 8.79
CA PRO A 20 -25.89 -10.53 10.14
C PRO A 20 -25.97 -12.04 10.45
N GLU A 21 -25.08 -12.54 11.28
CA GLU A 21 -25.33 -13.78 12.02
C GLU A 21 -25.05 -13.55 13.51
N GLU A 22 -26.03 -13.94 14.31
CA GLU A 22 -26.07 -13.83 15.75
C GLU A 22 -25.18 -14.91 16.39
N GLU A 23 -24.45 -14.47 17.41
CA GLU A 23 -23.92 -15.25 18.53
C GLU A 23 -22.92 -16.37 18.22
N LEU A 24 -21.68 -15.99 17.90
CA LEU A 24 -20.47 -16.73 18.29
C LEU A 24 -19.38 -15.74 18.75
N GLU A 25 -18.57 -16.17 19.71
CA GLU A 25 -17.64 -15.39 20.53
C GLU A 25 -16.60 -14.55 19.75
N GLU A 26 -17.03 -13.33 19.44
CA GLU A 26 -16.33 -12.04 19.52
C GLU A 26 -15.03 -11.81 18.68
N TYR A 27 -15.22 -11.09 17.56
CA TYR A 27 -14.27 -10.28 16.77
C TYR A 27 -13.38 -10.97 15.72
N TYR A 28 -12.88 -12.18 15.95
CA TYR A 28 -11.90 -12.79 15.03
C TYR A 28 -12.48 -13.20 13.66
N TYR A 29 -13.80 -13.39 13.55
CA TYR A 29 -14.46 -13.68 12.27
C TYR A 29 -14.45 -12.48 11.29
N LYS A 30 -14.24 -11.26 11.79
CA LYS A 30 -14.10 -10.04 10.98
C LYS A 30 -12.67 -9.80 10.48
N VAL A 31 -11.79 -10.76 10.75
CA VAL A 31 -10.37 -10.66 10.45
C VAL A 31 -9.95 -11.80 9.54
N SER A 32 -9.27 -11.48 8.44
CA SER A 32 -8.56 -12.49 7.65
C SER A 32 -7.15 -12.68 8.18
N PHE A 33 -6.75 -13.94 8.32
CA PHE A 33 -5.46 -14.33 8.85
C PHE A 33 -4.54 -14.80 7.73
N ILE A 34 -3.34 -14.26 7.68
CA ILE A 34 -2.30 -14.76 6.79
C ILE A 34 -1.10 -15.16 7.63
N LYS A 35 -0.64 -16.39 7.45
CA LYS A 35 0.59 -16.91 8.04
C LYS A 35 1.75 -16.61 7.10
N ALA A 36 2.79 -15.98 7.62
CA ALA A 36 3.97 -15.57 6.85
C ALA A 36 5.25 -15.95 7.58
N GLU A 37 6.27 -16.41 6.86
CA GLU A 37 7.55 -16.83 7.46
C GLU A 37 8.53 -15.66 7.58
N ASN A 38 8.35 -14.61 6.77
CA ASN A 38 9.23 -13.45 6.72
C ASN A 38 8.50 -12.19 6.21
N GLU A 39 9.18 -11.05 6.21
CA GLU A 39 8.60 -9.78 5.74
C GLU A 39 8.23 -9.76 4.24
N GLU A 40 8.95 -10.50 3.40
CA GLU A 40 8.66 -10.59 1.97
C GLU A 40 7.33 -11.31 1.73
N ASP A 41 7.06 -12.40 2.46
CA ASP A 41 5.78 -13.11 2.43
C ASP A 41 4.61 -12.20 2.85
N ILE A 42 4.84 -11.34 3.84
CA ILE A 42 3.85 -10.34 4.28
C ILE A 42 3.54 -9.37 3.12
N LYS A 43 4.58 -8.82 2.48
CA LYS A 43 4.40 -7.89 1.33
C LYS A 43 3.68 -8.55 0.17
N LEU A 44 4.05 -9.77 -0.17
CA LEU A 44 3.43 -10.55 -1.25
C LEU A 44 1.95 -10.81 -0.96
N SER A 45 1.62 -11.11 0.30
CA SER A 45 0.25 -11.34 0.72
C SER A 45 -0.58 -10.07 0.60
N ILE A 46 -0.07 -8.93 1.07
CA ILE A 46 -0.77 -7.63 0.99
C ILE A 46 -0.93 -7.13 -0.45
N MET A 47 0.08 -7.35 -1.30
CA MET A 47 0.06 -6.97 -2.72
C MET A 47 -1.14 -7.59 -3.48
N ASN A 48 -1.53 -8.81 -3.11
CA ASN A 48 -2.61 -9.56 -3.75
C ASN A 48 -3.99 -9.29 -3.13
N LEU A 49 -4.05 -8.57 -2.00
CA LEU A 49 -5.32 -8.14 -1.45
C LEU A 49 -5.89 -7.04 -2.34
N GLU A 50 -7.13 -7.21 -2.78
CA GLU A 50 -7.89 -6.14 -3.39
C GLU A 50 -8.69 -5.43 -2.30
N PRO A 51 -8.32 -4.20 -1.91
CA PRO A 51 -9.08 -3.48 -0.90
C PRO A 51 -10.45 -3.15 -1.50
N TYR A 52 -11.49 -3.84 -1.05
CA TYR A 52 -12.87 -3.50 -1.39
C TYR A 52 -13.32 -2.30 -0.57
N GLU A 53 -14.36 -1.60 -1.04
CA GLU A 53 -15.00 -0.52 -0.30
C GLU A 53 -15.51 -1.06 1.03
N GLY A 54 -14.82 -0.74 2.13
CA GLY A 54 -15.11 -1.37 3.42
C GLY A 54 -13.91 -2.08 4.06
N THR A 55 -12.77 -2.26 3.41
CA THR A 55 -11.58 -2.71 4.16
C THR A 55 -10.96 -1.57 4.96
N TYR A 56 -10.50 -1.84 6.18
CA TYR A 56 -9.59 -0.89 6.83
C TYR A 56 -8.22 -1.00 6.17
N ASP A 57 -7.61 0.16 5.91
CA ASP A 57 -6.24 0.29 5.38
C ASP A 57 -5.16 -0.17 6.38
N TYR A 58 -5.56 -0.41 7.63
CA TYR A 58 -4.71 -0.87 8.72
C TYR A 58 -4.80 -2.39 8.91
N TYR A 59 -3.67 -2.99 9.26
CA TYR A 59 -3.54 -4.41 9.56
C TYR A 59 -2.56 -4.62 10.71
N PHE A 60 -2.74 -5.70 11.48
CA PHE A 60 -1.79 -6.07 12.54
C PHE A 60 -0.82 -7.13 12.03
N ILE A 61 0.41 -7.08 12.50
CA ILE A 61 1.38 -8.18 12.40
C ILE A 61 1.74 -8.62 13.81
N ILE A 62 1.55 -9.90 14.11
CA ILE A 62 2.10 -10.53 15.31
C ILE A 62 3.46 -11.11 14.96
N ARG A 63 4.51 -10.62 15.62
CA ARG A 63 5.89 -11.10 15.56
C ARG A 63 6.20 -11.93 16.79
N ASN A 64 6.92 -13.03 16.59
CA ASN A 64 7.50 -13.85 17.65
C ASN A 64 6.48 -14.26 18.74
N GLU A 65 5.25 -14.53 18.29
CA GLU A 65 4.08 -14.92 19.11
C GLU A 65 3.66 -13.93 20.21
N LYS A 66 4.27 -12.73 20.28
CA LYS A 66 4.10 -11.83 21.43
C LYS A 66 4.00 -10.36 21.07
N GLU A 67 4.81 -9.89 20.14
CA GLU A 67 4.82 -8.48 19.77
C GLU A 67 3.78 -8.23 18.70
N VAL A 68 2.90 -7.25 18.90
CA VAL A 68 1.95 -6.83 17.89
C VAL A 68 2.28 -5.44 17.41
N VAL A 69 2.37 -5.29 16.09
CA VAL A 69 2.52 -4.00 15.43
C VAL A 69 1.35 -3.71 14.50
N ILE A 70 0.87 -2.48 14.53
CA ILE A 70 -0.07 -1.94 13.56
C ILE A 70 0.72 -1.37 12.39
N LYS A 71 0.26 -1.69 11.18
CA LYS A 71 0.77 -1.11 9.94
C LYS A 71 -0.39 -0.64 9.07
N CYS A 72 -0.06 0.17 8.06
CA CYS A 72 -1.02 0.76 7.14
C CYS A 72 -0.54 0.58 5.71
N ARG A 73 -1.38 0.03 4.84
CA ARG A 73 -0.99 -0.27 3.45
C ARG A 73 -0.75 0.99 2.63
N SER A 74 -1.50 2.05 2.88
CA SER A 74 -1.27 3.33 2.20
C SER A 74 0.01 4.05 2.66
N LYS A 75 0.62 3.66 3.79
CA LYS A 75 1.91 4.19 4.26
C LYS A 75 3.07 3.25 3.87
N SER A 76 4.29 3.63 4.20
CA SER A 76 5.45 2.75 4.03
C SER A 76 5.28 1.48 4.87
N PHE A 77 5.71 0.33 4.34
CA PHE A 77 5.79 -0.94 5.10
C PHE A 77 6.62 -0.82 6.38
N TYR A 78 7.52 0.16 6.45
CA TYR A 78 8.38 0.44 7.60
C TYR A 78 7.76 1.44 8.58
N ARG A 79 6.53 1.88 8.32
CA ARG A 79 5.73 2.68 9.26
C ARG A 79 4.94 1.73 10.14
N GLU A 80 5.21 1.75 11.42
CA GLU A 80 4.51 0.89 12.37
C GLU A 80 4.27 1.56 13.71
N LYS A 81 3.34 0.98 14.46
CA LYS A 81 3.09 1.32 15.86
C LYS A 81 3.05 0.03 16.66
N ASN A 82 3.97 -0.12 17.59
CA ASN A 82 3.92 -1.23 18.55
C ASN A 82 2.73 -1.01 19.49
N ILE A 83 1.89 -2.04 19.63
CA ILE A 83 0.71 -1.99 20.49
C ILE A 83 0.82 -2.93 21.69
N GLY A 84 2.01 -3.46 21.96
CA GLY A 84 2.27 -4.44 23.01
C GLY A 84 1.90 -5.84 22.56
N SER A 85 1.00 -6.47 23.30
CA SER A 85 0.67 -7.88 23.17
C SER A 85 -0.65 -8.15 22.44
N VAL A 86 -0.91 -9.43 22.15
CA VAL A 86 -2.08 -9.90 21.38
C VAL A 86 -3.41 -9.49 22.02
N GLU A 87 -3.47 -9.39 23.34
CA GLU A 87 -4.66 -8.97 24.09
C GLU A 87 -5.12 -7.54 23.70
N ASN A 88 -4.19 -6.69 23.27
CA ASN A 88 -4.49 -5.31 22.88
C ASN A 88 -5.18 -5.21 21.52
N ILE A 89 -5.10 -6.25 20.66
CA ILE A 89 -5.75 -6.25 19.34
C ILE A 89 -7.25 -5.99 19.46
N LYS A 90 -7.92 -6.58 20.46
CA LYS A 90 -9.36 -6.42 20.68
C LYS A 90 -9.75 -4.97 20.92
N GLU A 91 -8.95 -4.24 21.70
CA GLU A 91 -9.18 -2.82 21.96
C GLU A 91 -9.02 -1.98 20.68
N TYR A 92 -8.01 -2.29 19.87
CA TYR A 92 -7.77 -1.59 18.61
C TYR A 92 -8.85 -1.86 17.56
N ILE A 93 -9.35 -3.10 17.45
CA ILE A 93 -10.48 -3.40 16.54
C ILE A 93 -11.69 -2.54 16.92
N LYS A 94 -12.02 -2.41 18.21
CA LYS A 94 -13.11 -1.54 18.67
C LYS A 94 -12.88 -0.07 18.31
N LYS A 95 -11.64 0.41 18.40
CA LYS A 95 -11.25 1.77 17.98
C LYS A 95 -11.34 1.97 16.46
N CYS A 96 -11.08 0.93 15.66
CA CYS A 96 -11.34 0.95 14.22
C CYS A 96 -12.84 1.09 13.95
N GLU A 97 -13.67 0.22 14.54
CA GLU A 97 -15.11 0.14 14.33
C GLU A 97 -15.85 1.44 14.64
N ASN A 98 -15.49 2.10 15.74
CA ASN A 98 -16.12 3.36 16.14
C ASN A 98 -15.53 4.60 15.44
N GLY A 99 -14.58 4.41 14.51
CA GLY A 99 -13.93 5.50 13.77
C GLY A 99 -13.09 6.45 14.64
N SER A 100 -12.66 6.00 15.82
CA SER A 100 -11.86 6.80 16.77
C SER A 100 -10.36 6.73 16.51
N ILE A 101 -9.90 5.81 15.66
CA ILE A 101 -8.54 5.85 15.11
C ILE A 101 -8.47 7.00 14.10
N LYS A 102 -8.07 8.18 14.58
CA LYS A 102 -7.69 9.31 13.75
C LYS A 102 -6.24 9.65 14.02
N GLU A 103 -5.44 9.63 12.95
CA GLU A 103 -4.01 9.95 12.96
C GLU A 103 -3.19 9.14 13.97
N GLU A 104 -3.22 7.81 13.88
CA GLU A 104 -2.17 7.04 14.52
C GLU A 104 -0.82 7.44 13.92
N ILE A 105 0.04 8.00 14.76
CA ILE A 105 1.42 8.31 14.41
C ILE A 105 2.13 6.96 14.24
N LEU A 106 2.17 6.48 13.01
CA LEU A 106 3.04 5.36 12.64
C LEU A 106 4.47 5.88 12.53
N GLU A 107 5.35 5.31 13.32
CA GLU A 107 6.76 5.69 13.37
C GLU A 107 7.52 4.95 12.26
N LEU A 108 8.45 5.66 11.61
CA LEU A 108 9.33 5.03 10.64
C LEU A 108 10.42 4.27 11.38
N VAL A 109 10.42 2.95 11.29
CA VAL A 109 11.40 2.07 11.91
C VAL A 109 12.24 1.37 10.86
N ASN A 110 13.50 1.03 11.16
CA ASN A 110 14.35 0.16 10.32
C ASN A 110 14.35 0.52 8.83
N LYS A 111 14.36 1.83 8.53
CA LYS A 111 14.22 2.40 7.19
C LYS A 111 15.13 1.69 6.17
N PRO A 112 14.60 1.22 5.03
CA PRO A 112 15.42 0.55 4.03
C PRO A 112 16.26 1.56 3.25
N LYS A 113 17.34 1.08 2.63
CA LYS A 113 18.29 1.91 1.87
C LYS A 113 17.65 2.66 0.70
N ASP A 114 16.59 2.10 0.13
CA ASP A 114 15.88 2.63 -1.03
C ASP A 114 14.64 3.46 -0.64
N TYR A 115 14.43 3.71 0.65
CA TYR A 115 13.38 4.59 1.13
C TYR A 115 13.59 6.01 0.59
N GLN A 116 12.51 6.61 0.16
CA GLN A 116 12.48 7.89 -0.49
C GLN A 116 12.54 9.03 0.54
N GLU A 117 13.66 9.76 0.55
CA GLU A 117 13.82 10.97 1.37
C GLU A 117 13.23 12.22 0.71
N ASN A 118 13.22 12.22 -0.62
CA ASN A 118 12.73 13.35 -1.40
C ASN A 118 11.21 13.26 -1.57
N ASN A 119 10.56 14.38 -1.87
CA ASN A 119 9.10 14.42 -2.06
C ASN A 119 8.66 14.16 -3.51
N LYS A 120 9.54 13.63 -4.37
CA LYS A 120 9.30 13.59 -5.83
C LYS A 120 8.37 12.44 -6.22
N VAL A 121 7.64 12.59 -7.31
CA VAL A 121 6.90 11.48 -7.92
C VAL A 121 7.90 10.57 -8.64
N ARG A 122 7.94 9.29 -8.27
CA ARG A 122 8.79 8.30 -8.94
C ARG A 122 8.19 7.84 -10.24
N VAL A 123 9.02 7.81 -11.28
CA VAL A 123 8.64 7.45 -12.65
C VAL A 123 9.57 6.37 -13.15
N TYR A 124 9.01 5.20 -13.44
CA TYR A 124 9.76 4.02 -13.89
C TYR A 124 9.75 3.87 -15.41
N ASN A 125 10.93 3.62 -15.99
CA ASN A 125 11.15 3.27 -17.40
C ASN A 125 10.61 4.30 -18.42
N GLN A 126 10.62 5.60 -18.07
CA GLN A 126 10.19 6.66 -18.99
C GLN A 126 11.30 6.98 -20.00
N LYS A 127 11.01 6.71 -21.28
CA LYS A 127 11.94 7.00 -22.39
C LYS A 127 12.12 8.49 -22.63
N GLU A 128 11.02 9.26 -22.66
CA GLU A 128 11.06 10.72 -22.87
C GLU A 128 10.84 11.46 -21.56
N LYS A 129 11.95 11.83 -20.93
CA LYS A 129 11.97 12.47 -19.61
C LYS A 129 11.61 13.96 -19.76
N ILE A 130 10.58 14.40 -19.04
CA ILE A 130 10.30 15.83 -18.81
C ILE A 130 11.23 16.28 -17.69
N MET A 131 12.11 17.25 -17.96
CA MET A 131 13.02 17.80 -16.95
C MET A 131 12.22 18.65 -15.97
N ASN A 132 11.82 18.05 -14.86
CA ASN A 132 10.98 18.67 -13.86
C ASN A 132 11.48 18.30 -12.45
N GLU A 133 11.55 19.29 -11.54
CA GLU A 133 12.05 19.11 -10.19
C GLU A 133 11.17 18.19 -9.33
N TYR A 134 9.91 18.00 -9.71
CA TYR A 134 8.92 17.21 -8.97
C TYR A 134 9.01 15.70 -9.25
N VAL A 135 9.85 15.24 -10.17
CA VAL A 135 9.94 13.82 -10.54
C VAL A 135 11.33 13.24 -10.35
N GLU A 136 11.36 11.95 -10.00
CA GLU A 136 12.57 11.12 -9.94
C GLU A 136 12.41 9.98 -10.94
N TYR A 137 13.34 9.85 -11.89
CA TYR A 137 13.32 8.79 -12.88
C TYR A 137 14.15 7.60 -12.40
N LEU A 138 13.56 6.42 -12.45
CA LEU A 138 14.17 5.15 -12.05
C LEU A 138 14.06 4.14 -13.19
N GLU A 139 15.03 3.23 -13.25
CA GLU A 139 15.04 2.12 -14.20
C GLU A 139 14.83 0.80 -13.42
N GLU A 140 13.76 0.08 -13.71
CA GLU A 140 13.44 -1.25 -13.17
C GLU A 140 12.35 -1.88 -14.05
N GLU A 141 12.65 -2.96 -14.76
CA GLU A 141 11.71 -3.56 -15.70
C GLU A 141 10.70 -4.50 -15.02
N ASP A 142 11.08 -5.08 -13.88
CA ASP A 142 10.24 -6.02 -13.17
C ASP A 142 9.16 -5.28 -12.37
N LYS A 143 7.94 -5.31 -12.91
CA LYS A 143 6.76 -4.71 -12.29
C LYS A 143 6.52 -5.17 -10.85
N LYS A 144 6.80 -6.45 -10.54
CA LYS A 144 6.60 -7.00 -9.20
C LYS A 144 7.63 -6.38 -8.25
N LYS A 145 8.89 -6.29 -8.66
CA LYS A 145 9.93 -5.60 -7.88
C LYS A 145 9.61 -4.13 -7.67
N ILE A 146 9.13 -3.41 -8.69
CA ILE A 146 8.67 -2.03 -8.52
C ILE A 146 7.60 -1.96 -7.43
N TYR A 147 6.56 -2.78 -7.52
CA TYR A 147 5.46 -2.74 -6.54
C TYR A 147 5.97 -2.99 -5.11
N LEU A 148 6.81 -4.01 -4.91
CA LEU A 148 7.38 -4.35 -3.60
C LEU A 148 8.30 -3.23 -3.05
N LYS A 149 9.06 -2.57 -3.92
CA LYS A 149 9.87 -1.40 -3.57
C LYS A 149 9.01 -0.20 -3.18
N GLU A 150 7.92 0.02 -3.91
CA GLU A 150 7.01 1.14 -3.68
C GLU A 150 6.17 0.94 -2.41
N LEU A 151 5.87 -0.30 -2.00
CA LEU A 151 5.30 -0.61 -0.67
C LEU A 151 6.16 -0.07 0.48
N ASN A 152 7.47 0.11 0.29
CA ASN A 152 8.36 0.66 1.31
C ASN A 152 8.32 2.20 1.41
N GLN A 153 7.54 2.90 0.56
CA GLN A 153 7.54 4.36 0.45
C GLN A 153 6.29 4.97 1.07
N ASP A 154 6.35 6.23 1.51
CA ASP A 154 5.16 6.92 2.05
C ASP A 154 4.23 7.48 0.96
N ILE A 155 4.75 7.76 -0.24
CA ILE A 155 3.93 8.20 -1.37
C ILE A 155 3.04 7.04 -1.82
N GLN A 156 1.75 7.30 -2.04
CA GLN A 156 0.75 6.25 -2.26
C GLN A 156 0.68 5.72 -3.70
N PHE A 157 1.39 6.36 -4.63
CA PHE A 157 1.36 6.06 -6.05
C PHE A 157 2.72 6.26 -6.70
N TYR A 158 2.89 5.64 -7.86
CA TYR A 158 4.04 5.80 -8.72
C TYR A 158 3.60 5.73 -10.18
N LEU A 159 4.45 6.25 -11.05
CA LEU A 159 4.21 6.24 -12.49
C LEU A 159 5.11 5.20 -13.14
N TYR A 160 4.59 4.54 -14.17
CA TYR A 160 5.38 3.68 -15.04
C TYR A 160 5.02 3.99 -16.49
N SER A 161 5.99 3.84 -17.38
CA SER A 161 5.75 4.09 -18.80
C SER A 161 6.14 2.91 -19.66
N LYS A 162 5.46 2.80 -20.79
CA LYS A 162 5.82 1.92 -21.90
C LYS A 162 5.94 2.68 -23.23
N ASP A 163 5.27 3.83 -23.34
CA ASP A 163 5.10 4.61 -24.57
C ASP A 163 5.43 6.09 -24.31
N LYS A 164 5.67 6.86 -25.37
CA LYS A 164 6.11 8.27 -25.27
C LYS A 164 5.07 9.21 -24.63
N ASN A 165 3.79 9.03 -24.97
CA ASN A 165 2.75 10.03 -24.73
C ASN A 165 1.73 9.66 -23.63
N SER A 166 1.87 8.50 -23.00
CA SER A 166 0.98 8.08 -21.92
C SER A 166 1.77 7.33 -20.85
N VAL A 167 1.52 7.68 -19.59
CA VAL A 167 2.07 6.97 -18.44
C VAL A 167 0.94 6.24 -17.72
N GLY A 168 1.24 5.07 -17.16
CA GLY A 168 0.35 4.38 -16.24
C GLY A 168 0.61 4.87 -14.82
N ILE A 169 -0.43 5.28 -14.11
CA ILE A 169 -0.37 5.46 -12.66
C ILE A 169 -0.77 4.15 -11.97
N LYS A 170 0.02 3.75 -10.98
CA LYS A 170 -0.29 2.65 -10.05
C LYS A 170 -0.40 3.19 -8.64
N SER A 171 -1.19 2.51 -7.82
CA SER A 171 -1.44 2.89 -6.44
C SER A 171 -1.29 1.69 -5.51
N LYS A 172 -0.71 1.92 -4.33
CA LYS A 172 -0.69 0.92 -3.25
C LYS A 172 -2.08 0.67 -2.68
N CYS A 173 -2.97 1.66 -2.81
CA CYS A 173 -4.36 1.60 -2.33
C CYS A 173 -5.28 0.85 -3.31
N LYS A 174 -4.72 0.20 -4.34
CA LYS A 174 -5.42 -0.61 -5.34
C LYS A 174 -4.69 -1.95 -5.51
N SER A 175 -5.34 -2.90 -6.20
CA SER A 175 -4.74 -4.18 -6.58
C SER A 175 -3.48 -3.98 -7.44
N ASN A 176 -2.53 -4.92 -7.40
CA ASN A 176 -1.29 -4.81 -8.17
C ASN A 176 -1.52 -4.67 -9.68
N ASP A 177 -2.59 -5.26 -10.20
CA ASP A 177 -2.94 -5.20 -11.62
C ASP A 177 -3.67 -3.91 -12.02
N TRP A 178 -4.13 -3.12 -11.04
CA TRP A 178 -4.75 -1.84 -11.30
C TRP A 178 -3.76 -0.85 -11.94
N VAL A 179 -4.21 -0.22 -13.02
CA VAL A 179 -3.54 0.91 -13.65
C VAL A 179 -4.57 1.82 -14.29
N MET A 180 -4.37 3.12 -14.17
CA MET A 180 -5.01 4.11 -15.02
C MET A 180 -3.99 4.73 -15.96
N ARG A 181 -4.34 4.89 -17.24
CA ARG A 181 -3.50 5.62 -18.20
C ARG A 181 -3.82 7.10 -18.12
N ILE A 182 -2.79 7.90 -17.90
CA ILE A 182 -2.90 9.35 -17.82
C ILE A 182 -1.98 10.04 -18.84
N GLU A 183 -2.33 11.27 -19.20
CA GLU A 183 -1.47 12.10 -20.05
C GLU A 183 -0.12 12.38 -19.38
N TRP A 184 0.93 12.48 -20.18
CA TRP A 184 2.26 12.85 -19.69
C TRP A 184 2.52 14.33 -19.94
N SER A 185 2.32 15.17 -18.93
CA SER A 185 2.44 16.63 -19.02
C SER A 185 2.97 17.27 -17.73
N ASP A 186 3.57 18.46 -17.83
CA ASP A 186 4.00 19.24 -16.66
C ASP A 186 2.85 19.58 -15.71
N LYS A 187 1.65 19.80 -16.26
CA LYS A 187 0.43 20.09 -15.49
C LYS A 187 0.05 18.88 -14.64
N MET A 188 0.06 17.69 -15.22
CA MET A 188 -0.22 16.44 -14.51
C MET A 188 0.80 16.21 -13.39
N ILE A 189 2.09 16.35 -13.68
CA ILE A 189 3.17 16.18 -12.70
C ILE A 189 2.97 17.10 -11.48
N LYS A 190 2.67 18.38 -11.72
CA LYS A 190 2.46 19.39 -10.67
C LYS A 190 1.27 19.07 -9.77
N GLU A 191 0.17 18.58 -10.34
CA GLU A 191 -1.03 18.23 -9.57
C GLU A 191 -0.80 16.98 -8.71
N LEU A 192 -0.17 15.94 -9.27
CA LEU A 192 0.20 14.75 -8.48
C LEU A 192 1.17 15.09 -7.35
N TYR A 193 2.17 15.93 -7.61
CA TYR A 193 3.13 16.34 -6.56
C TYR A 193 2.47 17.05 -5.37
N LYS A 194 1.41 17.84 -5.59
CA LYS A 194 0.68 18.53 -4.52
C LYS A 194 -0.17 17.60 -3.65
N GLN A 195 -0.59 16.44 -4.16
CA GLN A 195 -1.41 15.46 -3.45
C GLN A 195 -0.67 14.14 -3.36
N LYS A 196 0.04 13.94 -2.24
CA LYS A 196 0.82 12.71 -1.95
C LYS A 196 -0.05 11.50 -1.62
N GLU A 197 -1.30 11.77 -1.22
CA GLU A 197 -2.33 10.76 -1.02
C GLU A 197 -2.97 10.42 -2.37
N PHE A 198 -3.28 9.14 -2.56
CA PHE A 198 -3.92 8.67 -3.77
C PHE A 198 -5.34 9.21 -3.85
N ASN A 199 -5.59 10.03 -4.86
CA ASN A 199 -6.89 10.60 -5.14
C ASN A 199 -7.32 10.28 -6.57
N LEU A 200 -8.29 9.38 -6.68
CA LEU A 200 -8.79 8.90 -7.98
C LEU A 200 -9.32 10.05 -8.85
N LYS A 201 -9.98 11.06 -8.26
CA LYS A 201 -10.54 12.21 -9.00
C LYS A 201 -9.46 13.07 -9.66
N ILE A 202 -8.25 13.13 -9.12
CA ILE A 202 -7.13 13.81 -9.81
C ILE A 202 -6.72 12.99 -11.02
N CYS A 203 -6.59 11.67 -10.83
CA CYS A 203 -6.14 10.76 -11.88
C CYS A 203 -7.11 10.79 -13.07
N GLU A 204 -8.41 10.78 -12.81
CA GLU A 204 -9.49 10.85 -13.81
C GLU A 204 -9.43 12.14 -14.66
N LYS A 205 -9.02 13.28 -14.08
CA LYS A 205 -8.86 14.54 -14.83
C LYS A 205 -7.85 14.44 -15.98
N PHE A 206 -6.88 13.53 -15.84
CA PHE A 206 -5.79 13.34 -16.79
C PHE A 206 -5.94 12.04 -17.58
N GLU A 207 -7.05 11.32 -17.42
CA GLU A 207 -7.25 10.02 -18.03
C GLU A 207 -7.25 10.08 -19.56
N VAL A 208 -6.43 9.22 -20.18
CA VAL A 208 -6.41 9.06 -21.63
C VAL A 208 -7.42 7.99 -22.03
N ASN A 209 -8.62 8.44 -22.36
CA ASN A 209 -9.64 7.59 -22.96
C ASN A 209 -9.19 7.11 -24.33
N ARG A 210 -8.84 5.82 -24.46
CA ARG A 210 -8.76 5.17 -25.78
C ARG A 210 -10.18 5.08 -26.34
N LYS A 211 -10.70 6.17 -26.93
CA LYS A 211 -11.81 6.03 -27.88
C LYS A 211 -11.36 4.99 -28.91
N ARG A 212 -12.15 3.91 -29.03
CA ARG A 212 -11.98 2.84 -30.02
C ARG A 212 -11.56 3.47 -31.33
N ARG A 213 -10.34 3.18 -31.80
CA ARG A 213 -10.06 3.24 -33.23
C ARG A 213 -10.89 2.11 -33.83
N CYS A 214 -12.14 2.39 -34.18
CA CYS A 214 -12.79 1.65 -35.23
C CYS A 214 -11.99 1.98 -36.49
N ILE A 215 -11.17 1.02 -36.91
CA ILE A 215 -10.68 0.93 -38.29
C ILE A 215 -11.87 0.49 -39.14
#